data_AF-A0A5C3PPS7-F1
#
_entry.id   AF-A0A5C3PPS7-F1
#
_cell.length_a   1.000
_cell.length_b   1.000
_cell.length_c   1.000
_cell.angle_alpha   90.00
_cell.angle_beta   90.00
_cell.angle_gamma   90.00
#
_symmetry.space_group_name_H-M   'P 1'
#
loop_
_entity.id
_entity.type
_entity.pdbx_description
1 polymer ?
#
loop_
_entity_poly.entity_id
_entity_poly.type
_entity_poly.pdbx_seq_one_letter_code
_entity_poly.pdbx_strand_id
1 'polypeptide(L)'
;MDDELDPSQPEFGLFTSTYTYLRALLDERYRDVTDGQRTLIAVLRMYLAILPDARYDGAPFTLSHPDFDSQNIILNDFGNIAAFIDWDGIATAPRQLGALGYPAWLTVDWDPDMYDDYRKNPHHDTEADLHAYRKMYSDAIDTISGGTLGDVVRNSHIVFTLCIDICSRLQIPEKVLHLGTYVFGTGRDFALHLMVRCLV
;
A
#
# COMPACT_ATOMS: atom_id res chain seq x y z
N MET A 1 -17.44 22.83 -0.03
CA MET A 1 -16.52 23.77 0.64
C MET A 1 -15.34 23.79 -0.29
N ASP A 2 -15.23 24.86 -1.08
CA ASP A 2 -14.20 24.94 -2.12
C ASP A 2 -12.85 25.05 -1.42
N ASP A 3 -12.10 23.94 -1.38
CA ASP A 3 -10.70 23.93 -1.00
C ASP A 3 -9.92 24.58 -2.15
N GLU A 4 -9.93 25.91 -2.21
CA GLU A 4 -8.94 26.67 -2.97
C GLU A 4 -7.56 26.25 -2.47
N LEU A 5 -6.82 25.52 -3.32
CA LEU A 5 -5.42 25.17 -3.12
C LEU A 5 -4.65 26.42 -2.70
N ASP A 6 -4.23 26.48 -1.43
CA ASP A 6 -3.37 27.54 -0.92
C ASP A 6 -2.05 27.51 -1.73
N PRO A 7 -1.77 28.51 -2.57
CA PRO A 7 -0.59 28.53 -3.42
C PRO A 7 0.72 28.66 -2.63
N SER A 8 0.64 28.82 -1.30
CA SER A 8 1.78 28.79 -0.39
C SER A 8 2.13 27.39 0.14
N GLN A 9 1.32 26.36 -0.14
CA GLN A 9 1.71 24.99 0.19
C GLN A 9 2.95 24.61 -0.63
N PRO A 10 4.07 24.25 0.03
CA PRO A 10 5.27 23.83 -0.69
C PRO A 10 4.94 22.58 -1.52
N GLU A 11 5.34 22.59 -2.79
CA GLU A 11 5.19 21.45 -3.68
C GLU A 11 5.80 20.20 -3.03
N PHE A 12 4.97 19.19 -2.76
CA PHE A 12 5.42 17.91 -2.22
C PHE A 12 6.07 17.08 -3.35
N GLY A 13 7.26 17.54 -3.75
CA GLY A 13 8.19 16.86 -4.63
C GLY A 13 7.84 16.80 -6.13
N LEU A 14 8.89 16.55 -6.91
CA LEU A 14 8.84 15.83 -8.18
C LEU A 14 9.61 14.53 -7.98
N PHE A 15 8.90 13.45 -7.67
CA PHE A 15 9.54 12.18 -7.38
C PHE A 15 9.84 11.40 -8.65
N THR A 16 11.04 10.84 -8.71
CA THR A 16 11.48 9.96 -9.80
C THR A 16 11.62 8.50 -9.36
N SER A 17 11.45 8.24 -8.06
CA SER A 17 11.54 6.90 -7.47
C SER A 17 10.52 6.66 -6.37
N THR A 18 10.08 5.40 -6.22
CA THR A 18 9.19 4.91 -5.17
C THR A 18 9.85 5.11 -3.81
N TYR A 19 11.15 4.83 -3.72
CA TYR A 19 11.93 5.04 -2.52
C TYR A 19 11.92 6.51 -2.08
N THR A 20 12.21 7.47 -2.97
CA THR A 20 12.21 8.89 -2.59
C THR A 20 10.82 9.40 -2.24
N TYR A 21 9.78 8.91 -2.92
CA TYR A 21 8.38 9.20 -2.58
C TYR A 21 8.03 8.75 -1.15
N LEU A 22 8.20 7.46 -0.86
CA LEU A 22 7.89 6.90 0.45
C LEU A 22 8.80 7.46 1.56
N ARG A 23 10.06 7.76 1.22
CA ARG A 23 11.01 8.36 2.15
C ARG A 23 10.57 9.77 2.56
N ALA A 24 10.10 10.56 1.61
CA ALA A 24 9.59 11.91 1.90
C ALA A 24 8.39 11.86 2.84
N LEU A 25 7.45 10.93 2.61
CA LEU A 25 6.30 10.71 3.51
C LEU A 25 6.76 10.31 4.93
N LEU A 26 7.75 9.42 5.02
CA LEU A 26 8.29 8.97 6.29
C LEU A 26 9.07 10.06 7.04
N ASP A 27 9.81 10.90 6.33
CA ASP A 27 10.54 12.03 6.93
C ASP A 27 9.60 13.17 7.32
N GLU A 28 8.50 13.39 6.59
CA GLU A 28 7.41 14.24 7.03
C GLU A 28 6.83 13.75 8.34
N ARG A 29 6.52 12.44 8.43
CA ARG A 29 6.04 11.82 9.67
C ARG A 29 7.05 11.93 10.81
N TYR A 30 8.35 11.83 10.51
CA TYR A 30 9.43 11.93 11.51
C TYR A 30 9.45 13.27 12.26
N ARG A 31 8.92 14.35 11.66
CA ARG A 31 8.87 15.67 12.31
C ARG A 31 7.98 15.69 13.56
N ASP A 32 6.99 14.82 13.62
CA ASP A 32 5.91 14.86 14.63
C ASP A 32 5.89 13.66 15.59
N VAL A 33 6.98 12.87 15.68
CA VAL A 33 7.02 11.65 16.51
C VAL A 33 7.48 11.92 17.95
N THR A 34 6.83 11.22 18.88
CA THR A 34 7.26 11.11 20.29
C THR A 34 8.42 10.13 20.46
N ASP A 35 9.13 10.19 21.59
CA ASP A 35 10.28 9.31 21.84
C ASP A 35 9.95 7.81 21.79
N GLY A 36 8.73 7.42 22.18
CA GLY A 36 8.27 6.03 22.10
C GLY A 36 8.05 5.49 20.68
N GLN A 37 7.85 6.38 19.70
CA GLN A 37 7.58 5.99 18.30
C GLN A 37 8.85 5.89 17.45
N ARG A 38 10.00 6.36 17.96
CA ARG A 38 11.28 6.36 17.21
C ARG A 38 11.70 4.96 16.76
N THR A 39 11.47 3.94 17.59
CA THR A 39 11.80 2.55 17.23
C THR A 39 10.93 2.04 16.08
N LEU A 40 9.64 2.34 16.08
CA LEU A 40 8.73 1.96 14.98
C LEU A 40 9.13 2.65 13.68
N ILE A 41 9.49 3.94 13.73
CA ILE A 41 10.00 4.66 12.56
C ILE A 41 11.32 4.05 12.06
N ALA A 42 12.20 3.60 12.94
CA ALA A 42 13.43 2.91 12.53
C ALA A 42 13.13 1.59 11.80
N VAL A 43 12.14 0.82 12.26
CA VAL A 43 11.66 -0.39 11.58
C VAL A 43 11.05 -0.05 10.22
N LEU A 44 10.21 0.97 10.12
CA LEU A 44 9.63 1.41 8.84
C LEU A 44 10.69 1.90 7.85
N ARG A 45 11.74 2.59 8.33
CA ARG A 45 12.90 2.97 7.51
C ARG A 45 13.63 1.75 6.95
N MET A 46 13.77 0.71 7.76
CA MET A 46 14.37 -0.55 7.33
C MET A 46 13.47 -1.28 6.32
N TYR A 47 12.15 -1.36 6.56
CA TYR A 47 11.20 -1.91 5.59
C TYR A 47 11.23 -1.17 4.25
N LEU A 48 11.26 0.16 4.29
CA LEU A 48 11.41 0.98 3.08
C LEU A 48 12.68 0.64 2.28
N ALA A 49 13.78 0.26 2.95
CA ALA A 49 15.01 -0.11 2.27
C ALA A 49 14.98 -1.51 1.63
N ILE A 50 14.06 -2.39 2.04
CA ILE A 50 14.10 -3.83 1.68
C ILE A 50 12.84 -4.37 1.01
N LEU A 51 11.68 -3.73 1.19
CA LEU A 51 10.39 -4.23 0.71
C LEU A 51 10.05 -3.78 -0.72
N PRO A 52 10.20 -2.50 -1.11
CA PRO A 52 9.92 -2.09 -2.48
C PRO A 52 10.84 -2.82 -3.46
N ASP A 53 10.26 -3.39 -4.51
CA ASP A 53 11.01 -4.08 -5.56
C ASP A 53 11.82 -3.06 -6.39
N ALA A 54 13.15 -3.19 -6.36
CA ALA A 54 14.06 -2.31 -7.08
C ALA A 54 13.82 -2.28 -8.60
N ARG A 55 13.22 -3.34 -9.19
CA ARG A 55 12.86 -3.38 -10.62
C ARG A 55 11.80 -2.33 -10.97
N TYR A 56 11.01 -1.89 -9.99
CA TYR A 56 9.87 -1.01 -10.16
C TYR A 56 10.01 0.30 -9.38
N ASP A 57 11.22 0.63 -8.93
CA ASP A 57 11.46 1.85 -8.15
C ASP A 57 11.24 3.12 -9.01
N GLY A 58 11.64 3.12 -10.28
CA GLY A 58 11.53 4.30 -11.15
C GLY A 58 10.16 4.54 -11.80
N ALA A 59 10.15 5.31 -12.88
CA ALA A 59 8.96 5.59 -13.70
C ALA A 59 8.34 4.31 -14.34
N PRO A 60 7.02 4.28 -14.59
CA PRO A 60 6.09 5.40 -14.48
C PRO A 60 5.57 5.64 -13.05
N PHE A 61 5.32 6.92 -12.76
CA PHE A 61 4.33 7.33 -11.77
C PHE A 61 2.98 7.42 -12.49
N THR A 62 1.93 6.91 -11.86
CA THR A 62 0.61 6.79 -12.46
C THR A 62 -0.40 7.58 -11.66
N LEU A 63 -1.50 7.96 -12.31
CA LEU A 63 -2.65 8.52 -11.61
C LEU A 63 -3.17 7.48 -10.61
N SER A 64 -3.32 7.90 -9.36
CA SER A 64 -3.83 7.07 -8.27
C SER A 64 -5.22 7.54 -7.88
N HIS A 65 -6.16 6.61 -7.83
CA HIS A 65 -7.46 6.89 -7.23
C HIS A 65 -7.24 7.05 -5.71
N PRO A 66 -7.74 8.13 -5.08
CA PRO A 66 -7.46 8.43 -3.67
C PRO A 66 -8.09 7.42 -2.70
N ASP A 67 -9.26 6.89 -3.06
CA ASP A 67 -9.95 5.82 -2.31
C ASP A 67 -10.38 4.69 -3.26
N PHE A 68 -9.44 3.83 -3.68
CA PHE A 68 -9.74 2.76 -4.63
C PHE A 68 -10.45 1.57 -3.98
N ASP A 69 -11.71 1.80 -3.59
CA ASP A 69 -12.53 0.83 -2.86
C ASP A 69 -13.91 0.63 -3.53
N SER A 70 -14.64 -0.40 -3.11
CA SER A 70 -15.81 -0.94 -3.80
C SER A 70 -16.98 0.06 -3.85
N GLN A 71 -17.11 0.93 -2.84
CA GLN A 71 -18.09 2.02 -2.84
C GLN A 71 -17.90 3.03 -3.99
N ASN A 72 -16.68 3.14 -4.53
CA ASN A 72 -16.32 4.13 -5.54
C ASN A 72 -16.37 3.58 -6.97
N ILE A 73 -16.93 2.37 -7.14
CA ILE A 73 -17.10 1.72 -8.43
C ILE A 73 -18.59 1.55 -8.72
N ILE A 74 -19.05 2.23 -9.76
CA ILE A 74 -20.44 2.12 -10.22
C ILE A 74 -20.52 1.03 -11.28
N LEU A 75 -21.46 0.11 -11.12
CA LEU A 75 -21.82 -0.89 -12.12
C LEU A 75 -23.08 -0.47 -12.88
N ASN A 76 -23.18 -0.84 -14.15
CA ASN A 76 -24.43 -0.73 -14.91
C ASN A 76 -25.35 -1.94 -14.64
N ASP A 77 -26.55 -1.92 -15.21
CA ASP A 77 -27.57 -2.98 -15.05
C ASP A 77 -27.09 -4.37 -15.52
N PHE A 78 -26.01 -4.45 -16.30
CA PHE A 78 -25.41 -5.68 -16.79
C PHE A 78 -24.21 -6.15 -15.95
N GLY A 79 -23.89 -5.45 -14.86
CA GLY A 79 -22.74 -5.75 -13.99
C GLY A 79 -21.38 -5.31 -14.56
N ASN A 80 -21.35 -4.48 -15.62
CA ASN A 80 -20.11 -3.92 -16.12
C ASN A 80 -19.77 -2.62 -15.38
N ILE A 81 -18.48 -2.32 -15.22
CA ILE A 81 -18.03 -1.03 -14.67
C ILE A 81 -18.52 0.11 -15.57
N ALA A 82 -19.28 1.02 -14.99
CA ALA A 82 -19.82 2.21 -15.63
C ALA A 82 -19.01 3.47 -15.30
N ALA A 83 -18.52 3.59 -14.05
CA ALA A 83 -17.74 4.74 -13.62
C ALA A 83 -16.88 4.44 -12.38
N PHE A 84 -15.83 5.24 -12.22
CA PHE A 84 -15.10 5.44 -10.97
C PHE A 84 -15.42 6.86 -10.47
N ILE A 85 -15.76 7.00 -9.20
CA ILE A 85 -16.18 8.27 -8.57
C ILE A 85 -15.30 8.61 -7.38
N ASP A 86 -15.47 9.80 -6.80
CA ASP A 86 -14.71 10.25 -5.62
C ASP A 86 -13.21 10.38 -5.91
N TRP A 87 -12.90 11.20 -6.92
CA TRP A 87 -11.53 11.53 -7.34
C TRP A 87 -10.93 12.71 -6.55
N ASP A 88 -11.60 13.17 -5.49
CA ASP A 88 -11.11 14.29 -4.68
C ASP A 88 -9.82 13.87 -3.95
N GLY A 89 -8.74 14.62 -4.15
CA GLY A 89 -7.41 14.26 -3.65
C GLY A 89 -6.57 13.37 -4.58
N ILE A 90 -6.99 13.23 -5.85
CA ILE A 90 -6.21 12.55 -6.88
C ILE A 90 -4.76 13.04 -6.95
N ALA A 91 -3.82 12.10 -7.04
CA ALA A 91 -2.40 12.40 -7.13
C ALA A 91 -1.69 11.43 -8.08
N THR A 92 -0.46 11.79 -8.48
CA THR A 92 0.44 10.82 -9.10
C THR A 92 1.22 10.10 -8.02
N ALA A 93 1.31 8.78 -8.13
CA ALA A 93 1.98 7.91 -7.17
C ALA A 93 2.81 6.85 -7.90
N PRO A 94 3.76 6.19 -7.22
CA PRO A 94 4.39 4.97 -7.72
C PRO A 94 3.36 4.00 -8.30
N ARG A 95 3.68 3.30 -9.39
CA ARG A 95 2.72 2.44 -10.09
C ARG A 95 2.06 1.38 -9.19
N GLN A 96 2.78 0.87 -8.18
CA GLN A 96 2.29 -0.11 -7.19
C GLN A 96 1.24 0.49 -6.23
N LEU A 97 1.26 1.81 -6.05
CA LEU A 97 0.30 2.56 -5.23
C LEU A 97 -0.84 3.16 -6.08
N GLY A 98 -0.63 3.29 -7.39
CA GLY A 98 -1.62 3.79 -8.34
C GLY A 98 -2.21 2.67 -9.21
N ALA A 99 -2.05 2.79 -10.53
CA ALA A 99 -2.77 1.97 -11.50
C ALA A 99 -2.48 0.46 -11.45
N LEU A 100 -1.42 0.03 -10.76
CA LEU A 100 -1.06 -1.38 -10.57
C LEU A 100 -1.17 -1.81 -9.10
N GLY A 101 -1.97 -1.10 -8.30
CA GLY A 101 -2.38 -1.49 -6.96
C GLY A 101 -3.60 -2.41 -6.98
N TYR A 102 -3.73 -3.23 -5.93
CA TYR A 102 -5.01 -3.89 -5.64
C TYR A 102 -6.04 -2.86 -5.17
N PRO A 103 -7.33 -3.05 -5.49
CA PRO A 103 -8.40 -2.36 -4.79
C PRO A 103 -8.41 -2.71 -3.29
N ALA A 104 -8.76 -1.75 -2.44
CA ALA A 104 -8.58 -1.85 -0.98
C ALA A 104 -9.37 -3.02 -0.35
N TRP A 105 -10.58 -3.31 -0.84
CA TRP A 105 -11.37 -4.45 -0.35
C TRP A 105 -10.70 -5.81 -0.60
N LEU A 106 -9.80 -5.91 -1.58
CA LEU A 106 -9.03 -7.14 -1.82
C LEU A 106 -7.80 -7.27 -0.93
N THR A 107 -7.48 -6.27 -0.10
CA THR A 107 -6.32 -6.28 0.79
C THR A 107 -6.71 -5.93 2.23
N VAL A 108 -7.99 -6.00 2.58
CA VAL A 108 -8.46 -5.67 3.93
C VAL A 108 -7.79 -6.53 5.01
N ASP A 109 -7.44 -7.77 4.70
CA ASP A 109 -6.69 -8.70 5.56
C ASP A 109 -5.25 -8.27 5.85
N TRP A 110 -4.71 -7.30 5.11
CA TRP A 110 -3.36 -6.77 5.34
C TRP A 110 -3.29 -5.69 6.42
N ASP A 111 -4.45 -5.23 6.90
CA ASP A 111 -4.58 -4.30 8.01
C ASP A 111 -5.34 -5.01 9.13
N PRO A 112 -4.66 -5.47 10.21
CA PRO A 112 -5.29 -6.25 11.26
C PRO A 112 -6.52 -5.57 11.88
N ASP A 113 -6.46 -4.25 12.10
CA ASP A 113 -7.57 -3.51 12.72
C ASP A 113 -8.78 -3.49 11.78
N MET A 114 -8.54 -3.19 10.50
CA MET A 114 -9.59 -3.17 9.48
C MET A 114 -10.17 -4.57 9.25
N TYR A 115 -9.33 -5.60 9.27
CA TYR A 115 -9.80 -6.97 9.11
C TYR A 115 -10.61 -7.46 10.31
N ASP A 116 -10.20 -7.10 11.54
CA ASP A 116 -10.95 -7.39 12.75
C ASP A 116 -12.35 -6.77 12.72
N ASP A 117 -12.47 -5.54 12.24
CA ASP A 117 -13.75 -4.88 12.03
C ASP A 117 -14.55 -5.51 10.88
N TYR A 118 -13.90 -5.81 9.76
CA TYR A 118 -14.51 -6.46 8.60
C TYR A 118 -15.11 -7.83 8.95
N ARG A 119 -14.41 -8.63 9.77
CA ARG A 119 -14.86 -9.95 10.26
C ARG A 119 -16.12 -9.90 11.13
N LYS A 120 -16.52 -8.72 11.61
CA LYS A 120 -17.81 -8.55 12.32
C LYS A 120 -18.99 -8.64 11.37
N ASN A 121 -18.79 -8.48 10.06
CA ASN A 121 -19.82 -8.69 9.06
C ASN A 121 -20.12 -10.20 8.90
N PRO A 122 -21.38 -10.64 8.96
CA PRO A 122 -21.77 -12.03 8.72
C PRO A 122 -21.32 -12.60 7.35
N HIS A 123 -21.08 -11.73 6.37
CA HIS A 123 -20.70 -12.09 5.00
C HIS A 123 -19.27 -11.62 4.65
N HIS A 124 -18.36 -11.63 5.62
CA HIS A 124 -16.96 -11.31 5.37
C HIS A 124 -16.27 -12.42 4.56
N ASP A 125 -15.33 -12.01 3.71
CA ASP A 125 -14.41 -12.90 3.01
C ASP A 125 -13.29 -13.38 3.95
N THR A 126 -12.95 -14.67 3.85
CA THR A 126 -11.80 -15.22 4.59
C THR A 126 -10.49 -14.79 3.94
N GLU A 127 -9.36 -14.90 4.64
CA GLU A 127 -8.02 -14.68 4.06
C GLU A 127 -7.78 -15.55 2.81
N ALA A 128 -8.34 -16.76 2.79
CA ALA A 128 -8.24 -17.67 1.64
C ALA A 128 -9.05 -17.15 0.43
N ASP A 129 -10.25 -16.60 0.67
CA ASP A 129 -11.08 -15.99 -0.37
C ASP A 129 -10.39 -14.74 -0.93
N LEU A 130 -9.90 -13.85 -0.05
CA LEU A 130 -9.17 -12.65 -0.43
C LEU A 130 -7.90 -12.98 -1.23
N HIS A 131 -7.15 -14.02 -0.83
CA HIS A 131 -6.02 -14.51 -1.61
C HIS A 131 -6.43 -15.04 -2.99
N ALA A 132 -7.54 -15.77 -3.08
CA ALA A 132 -8.07 -16.23 -4.36
C ALA A 132 -8.50 -15.06 -5.26
N TYR A 133 -9.16 -14.05 -4.73
CA TYR A 133 -9.56 -12.86 -5.48
C TYR A 133 -8.36 -12.02 -5.93
N ARG A 134 -7.35 -11.82 -5.07
CA ARG A 134 -6.08 -11.18 -5.46
C ARG A 134 -5.40 -11.92 -6.59
N LYS A 135 -5.43 -13.25 -6.58
CA LYS A 135 -4.90 -14.06 -7.68
C LYS A 135 -5.70 -13.83 -8.96
N MET A 136 -7.03 -13.89 -8.91
CA MET A 136 -7.89 -13.62 -10.07
C MET A 136 -7.60 -12.24 -10.68
N TYR A 137 -7.47 -11.23 -9.84
CA TYR A 137 -7.17 -9.86 -10.25
C TYR A 137 -5.78 -9.75 -10.89
N SER A 138 -4.73 -10.32 -10.28
CA SER A 138 -3.40 -10.32 -10.88
C SER A 138 -3.33 -11.09 -12.18
N ASP A 139 -4.03 -12.24 -12.30
CA ASP A 139 -4.08 -13.03 -13.52
C ASP A 139 -4.79 -12.26 -14.66
N ALA A 140 -5.83 -11.49 -14.34
CA ALA A 140 -6.53 -10.65 -15.32
C ALA A 140 -5.61 -9.52 -15.84
N ILE A 141 -4.89 -8.84 -14.95
CA ILE A 141 -3.90 -7.82 -15.35
C ILE A 141 -2.77 -8.45 -16.18
N ASP A 142 -2.28 -9.63 -15.78
CA ASP A 142 -1.23 -10.33 -16.50
C ASP A 142 -1.69 -10.71 -17.91
N THR A 143 -2.92 -11.20 -18.04
CA THR A 143 -3.55 -11.53 -19.33
C THR A 143 -3.64 -10.32 -20.25
N ILE A 144 -4.15 -9.19 -19.74
CA ILE A 144 -4.34 -7.97 -20.55
C ILE A 144 -3.00 -7.31 -20.89
N SER A 145 -2.00 -7.42 -20.01
CA SER A 145 -0.67 -6.86 -20.21
C SER A 145 0.29 -7.76 -21.00
N GLY A 146 -0.17 -8.95 -21.43
CA GLY A 146 0.67 -9.92 -22.13
C GLY A 146 1.82 -10.49 -21.28
N GLY A 147 1.60 -10.66 -19.97
CA GLY A 147 2.57 -11.26 -19.05
C GLY A 147 3.58 -10.28 -18.45
N THR A 148 3.35 -8.96 -18.56
CA THR A 148 4.38 -7.95 -18.24
C THR A 148 4.15 -7.21 -16.93
N LEU A 149 2.91 -7.18 -16.43
CA LEU A 149 2.54 -6.39 -15.25
C LEU A 149 2.03 -7.23 -14.06
N GLY A 150 1.78 -8.54 -14.23
CA GLY A 150 1.26 -9.39 -13.15
C GLY A 150 2.14 -9.43 -11.91
N ASP A 151 3.47 -9.45 -12.11
CA ASP A 151 4.46 -9.38 -11.01
C ASP A 151 4.34 -8.12 -10.15
N VAL A 152 4.05 -6.97 -10.78
CA VAL A 152 3.92 -5.68 -10.11
C VAL A 152 2.69 -5.67 -9.21
N VAL A 153 1.55 -6.07 -9.79
CA VAL A 153 0.26 -6.10 -9.08
C VAL A 153 0.30 -7.10 -7.93
N ARG A 154 0.83 -8.30 -8.17
CA ARG A 154 0.90 -9.37 -7.17
C ARG A 154 1.54 -8.92 -5.85
N ASN A 155 2.56 -8.05 -5.91
CA ASN A 155 3.27 -7.58 -4.72
C ASN A 155 2.87 -6.15 -4.29
N SER A 156 1.91 -5.52 -4.98
CA SER A 156 1.53 -4.12 -4.76
C SER A 156 1.05 -3.83 -3.33
N HIS A 157 0.32 -4.78 -2.73
CA HIS A 157 -0.19 -4.67 -1.36
C HIS A 157 0.93 -4.53 -0.31
N ILE A 158 2.14 -5.05 -0.56
CA ILE A 158 3.29 -4.87 0.34
C ILE A 158 3.68 -3.39 0.41
N VAL A 159 3.75 -2.74 -0.75
CA VAL A 159 4.09 -1.32 -0.87
C VAL A 159 2.95 -0.46 -0.33
N PHE A 160 1.70 -0.86 -0.58
CA PHE A 160 0.50 -0.20 -0.09
C PHE A 160 0.42 -0.24 1.45
N THR A 161 0.57 -1.41 2.07
CA THR A 161 0.60 -1.55 3.54
C THR A 161 1.74 -0.75 4.16
N LEU A 162 2.94 -0.78 3.56
CA LEU A 162 4.04 0.06 4.01
C LEU A 162 3.67 1.56 3.93
N CYS A 163 3.01 2.00 2.86
CA CYS A 163 2.56 3.38 2.71
C CYS A 163 1.52 3.75 3.77
N ILE A 164 0.54 2.88 4.05
CA ILE A 164 -0.44 3.06 5.13
C ILE A 164 0.26 3.20 6.47
N ASP A 165 1.21 2.32 6.79
CA ASP A 165 1.93 2.35 8.06
C ASP A 165 2.80 3.61 8.23
N ILE A 166 3.36 4.12 7.13
CA ILE A 166 4.09 5.39 7.08
C ILE A 166 3.13 6.57 7.34
N CYS A 167 1.96 6.58 6.71
CA CYS A 167 1.00 7.67 6.76
C CYS A 167 0.12 7.65 8.03
N SER A 168 -0.08 6.49 8.65
CA SER A 168 -0.94 6.35 9.83
C SER A 168 -0.39 7.10 11.04
N ARG A 169 -1.22 7.95 11.63
CA ARG A 169 -0.88 8.65 12.87
C ARG A 169 -1.06 7.80 14.12
N LEU A 170 -1.93 6.80 14.02
CA LEU A 170 -2.24 5.82 15.06
C LEU A 170 -1.38 4.58 14.79
N GLN A 171 -0.06 4.69 15.03
CA GLN A 171 0.82 3.54 14.86
C GLN A 171 0.58 2.53 15.98
N ILE A 172 -0.02 1.40 15.63
CA ILE A 172 -0.15 0.25 16.50
C ILE A 172 1.01 -0.70 16.15
N PRO A 173 1.85 -1.09 17.13
CA PRO A 173 2.97 -2.02 16.89
C PRO A 173 2.57 -3.30 16.13
N GLU A 174 1.30 -3.71 16.27
CA GLU A 174 0.72 -4.87 15.62
C GLU A 174 0.70 -4.75 14.08
N LYS A 175 0.43 -3.57 13.50
CA LYS A 175 0.44 -3.37 12.04
C LYS A 175 1.85 -3.52 11.45
N VAL A 176 2.82 -2.85 12.07
CA VAL A 176 4.24 -2.93 11.69
C VAL A 176 4.79 -4.35 11.88
N LEU A 177 4.34 -5.05 12.93
CA LEU A 177 4.70 -6.45 13.17
C LEU A 177 4.03 -7.40 12.17
N HIS A 178 2.80 -7.13 11.77
CA HIS A 178 2.06 -7.93 10.79
C HIS A 178 2.78 -7.91 9.43
N LEU A 179 3.16 -6.73 8.94
CA LEU A 179 3.97 -6.60 7.71
C LEU A 179 5.30 -7.35 7.82
N GLY A 180 5.97 -7.24 8.97
CA GLY A 180 7.21 -7.97 9.24
C GLY A 180 7.02 -9.49 9.25
N THR A 181 5.93 -9.96 9.85
CA THR A 181 5.59 -11.39 9.93
C THR A 181 5.30 -11.96 8.55
N TYR A 182 4.61 -11.20 7.71
CA TYR A 182 4.32 -11.63 6.34
C TYR A 182 5.60 -11.77 5.52
N VAL A 183 6.49 -10.77 5.59
CA VAL A 183 7.69 -10.73 4.75
C VAL A 183 8.78 -11.68 5.24
N PHE A 184 8.99 -11.77 6.55
CA PHE A 184 10.11 -12.50 7.14
C PHE A 184 9.70 -13.80 7.84
N GLY A 185 8.41 -14.12 7.87
CA GLY A 185 7.86 -15.28 8.59
C GLY A 185 7.68 -15.05 10.09
N THR A 186 7.23 -16.08 10.79
CA THR A 186 7.09 -16.08 12.26
C THR A 186 8.34 -16.66 12.95
N GLY A 187 8.74 -16.11 14.11
CA GLY A 187 9.75 -16.74 14.98
C GLY A 187 11.23 -16.43 14.65
N ARG A 188 12.10 -17.47 14.63
CA ARG A 188 13.57 -17.34 14.46
C ARG A 188 13.98 -16.80 13.08
N ASP A 189 13.12 -16.93 12.07
CA ASP A 189 13.38 -16.48 10.70
C ASP A 189 13.36 -14.96 10.57
N PHE A 190 12.58 -14.27 11.41
CA PHE A 190 12.55 -12.80 11.49
C PHE A 190 13.92 -12.23 11.89
N ALA A 191 14.53 -12.74 12.96
CA ALA A 191 15.83 -12.26 13.43
C ALA A 191 16.99 -12.66 12.49
N LEU A 192 16.93 -13.86 11.90
CA LEU A 192 18.00 -14.36 11.02
C LEU A 192 18.03 -13.61 9.67
N HIS A 193 16.87 -13.34 9.06
CA HIS A 193 16.80 -12.59 7.81
C HIS A 193 17.12 -11.10 8.00
N LEU A 194 16.77 -10.51 9.15
CA LEU A 194 17.17 -9.15 9.50
C LEU A 194 18.69 -9.01 9.58
N MET A 195 19.36 -9.95 10.26
CA MET A 195 20.82 -9.93 10.40
C MET A 195 21.54 -10.17 9.08
N VAL A 196 21.04 -11.06 8.22
CA VAL A 196 21.69 -11.36 6.93
C VAL A 196 21.59 -10.21 5.93
N ARG A 197 20.50 -9.44 5.92
CA ARG A 197 20.33 -8.29 5.00
C ARG A 197 20.88 -6.96 5.53
N CYS A 198 21.05 -6.78 6.84
CA CYS A 198 21.66 -5.57 7.40
C CYS A 198 23.21 -5.61 7.47
N LEU A 199 23.84 -6.74 7.11
CA LEU A 199 25.29 -6.94 7.14
C LEU A 199 25.97 -6.95 5.74
N VAL A 200 25.27 -6.53 4.69
CA VAL A 200 25.83 -6.39 3.33
C VAL A 200 25.72 -4.94 2.86
#